data_AF-A0A1G9LBF9-F1
#
_entry.id   AF-A0A1G9LBF9-F1
#
_cell.length_a   1.000
_cell.length_b   1.000
_cell.length_c   1.000
_cell.angle_alpha   90.00
_cell.angle_beta   90.00
_cell.angle_gamma   90.00
#
_symmetry.space_group_name_H-M   'P 1'
#
loop_
_entity.id
_entity.type
_entity.pdbx_description
1 polymer ?
#
loop_
_entity_poly.entity_id
_entity_poly.type
_entity_poly.pdbx_seq_one_letter_code
_entity_poly.pdbx_strand_id
1 'polypeptide(L)'
;MKNKLNTMTWLHRWIAGISIIVLMTLMIPTIPAEASARSTAISKYRILLNKSRISVLPQGKMVRTCYDETARYWSSKASNVKFSLAYVDGDDVPELILNDYYYGYGVWSYKNGSFRCLHWSDAYDQIIGYYYKKGVLRENTNHGTTYFNRKYYKLQTGKTKNCFQYEHCFGNGIGSSTKILGRYIKSGNTEKSVSSSAFYKNLKKYTGGVSMSKIYLHNNTAAKKKQFLK
;
A
#
# COMPACT_ATOMS: atom_id res chain seq x y z
N MET A 1 -53.56 -61.81 -14.18
CA MET A 1 -53.13 -60.51 -14.75
C MET A 1 -53.54 -59.36 -13.83
N LYS A 2 -52.78 -59.07 -12.78
CA LYS A 2 -52.92 -57.87 -11.93
C LYS A 2 -51.52 -57.53 -11.43
N ASN A 3 -50.80 -56.62 -12.10
CA ASN A 3 -49.57 -56.00 -11.56
C ASN A 3 -48.95 -54.88 -12.42
N LYS A 4 -49.62 -54.39 -13.48
CA LYS A 4 -49.06 -53.31 -14.33
C LYS A 4 -49.51 -51.88 -13.97
N LEU A 5 -50.48 -51.70 -13.09
CA LEU A 5 -51.02 -50.35 -12.79
C LEU A 5 -50.30 -49.60 -11.66
N ASN A 6 -49.54 -50.28 -10.79
CA ASN A 6 -48.90 -49.64 -9.62
C ASN A 6 -47.50 -49.06 -9.88
N THR A 7 -46.86 -49.39 -11.01
CA THR A 7 -45.51 -48.91 -11.32
C THR A 7 -45.52 -47.50 -11.92
N MET A 8 -46.60 -47.10 -12.58
CA MET A 8 -46.68 -45.80 -13.27
C MET A 8 -46.88 -44.62 -12.31
N THR A 9 -47.55 -44.82 -11.17
CA THR A 9 -47.78 -43.75 -10.17
C THR A 9 -46.53 -43.41 -9.36
N TRP A 10 -45.62 -44.36 -9.19
CA TRP A 10 -44.36 -44.16 -8.46
C TRP A 10 -43.37 -43.30 -9.27
N LEU A 11 -43.26 -43.55 -10.57
CA LEU A 11 -42.37 -42.79 -11.46
C LEU A 11 -42.78 -41.30 -11.57
N HIS A 12 -44.09 -41.00 -11.65
CA HIS A 12 -44.59 -39.63 -11.68
C HIS A 12 -44.33 -38.87 -10.38
N ARG A 13 -44.41 -39.56 -9.22
CA ARG A 13 -44.06 -38.97 -7.92
C ARG A 13 -42.56 -38.63 -7.81
N TRP A 14 -41.71 -39.49 -8.37
CA TRP A 14 -40.27 -39.22 -8.43
C TRP A 14 -39.92 -38.08 -9.38
N ILE A 15 -40.52 -38.03 -10.56
CA ILE A 15 -40.29 -36.94 -11.53
C ILE A 15 -40.78 -35.60 -10.95
N ALA A 16 -41.95 -35.57 -10.30
CA ALA A 16 -42.44 -34.36 -9.64
C ALA A 16 -41.53 -33.92 -8.47
N GLY A 17 -41.05 -34.86 -7.65
CA GLY A 17 -40.10 -34.57 -6.57
C GLY A 17 -38.77 -34.00 -7.08
N ILE A 18 -38.19 -34.60 -8.13
CA ILE A 18 -36.94 -34.11 -8.75
C ILE A 18 -37.16 -32.73 -9.38
N SER A 19 -38.29 -32.49 -10.03
CA SER A 19 -38.59 -31.19 -10.63
C SER A 19 -38.68 -30.07 -9.59
N ILE A 20 -39.25 -30.36 -8.41
CA ILE A 20 -39.31 -29.41 -7.29
C ILE A 20 -37.91 -29.13 -6.71
N ILE A 21 -37.05 -30.14 -6.60
CA ILE A 21 -35.68 -29.96 -6.11
C ILE A 21 -34.85 -29.12 -7.10
N VAL A 22 -35.00 -29.34 -8.41
CA VAL A 22 -34.33 -28.54 -9.46
C VAL A 22 -34.85 -27.10 -9.49
N LEU A 23 -36.14 -26.88 -9.27
CA LEU A 23 -36.70 -25.53 -9.14
C LEU A 23 -36.20 -24.80 -7.88
N MET A 24 -36.01 -25.51 -6.77
CA MET A 24 -35.47 -24.90 -5.54
C MET A 24 -33.98 -24.56 -5.65
N THR A 25 -33.16 -25.32 -6.38
CA THR A 25 -31.74 -24.98 -6.60
C THR A 25 -31.55 -23.79 -7.56
N LEU A 26 -32.48 -23.60 -8.50
CA LEU A 26 -32.49 -22.43 -9.41
C LEU A 26 -33.00 -21.14 -8.76
N MET A 27 -33.64 -21.23 -7.59
CA MET A 27 -34.14 -20.07 -6.83
C MET A 27 -33.28 -19.71 -5.61
N ILE A 28 -32.10 -20.31 -5.43
CA ILE A 28 -31.14 -19.76 -4.47
C ILE A 28 -30.72 -18.40 -5.02
N PRO A 29 -31.10 -17.27 -4.38
CA PRO A 29 -30.60 -15.97 -4.81
C PRO A 29 -29.09 -16.08 -4.77
N THR A 30 -28.43 -15.77 -5.89
CA THR A 30 -26.98 -15.65 -5.92
C THR A 30 -26.62 -14.62 -4.86
N ILE A 31 -26.17 -15.08 -3.69
CA ILE A 31 -25.64 -14.21 -2.66
C ILE A 31 -24.52 -13.47 -3.38
N PRO A 32 -24.60 -12.15 -3.58
CA PRO A 32 -23.59 -11.44 -4.32
C PRO A 32 -22.26 -11.76 -3.67
N ALA A 33 -21.36 -12.38 -4.45
CA ALA A 33 -20.07 -12.81 -3.94
C ALA A 33 -19.44 -11.63 -3.21
N GLU A 34 -19.16 -11.82 -1.91
CA GLU A 34 -18.66 -10.75 -1.06
C GLU A 34 -17.44 -10.12 -1.74
N ALA A 35 -17.48 -8.80 -1.95
CA ALA A 35 -16.44 -8.10 -2.67
C ALA A 35 -15.09 -8.36 -1.98
N SER A 36 -14.12 -8.91 -2.72
CA SER A 36 -12.80 -9.23 -2.15
C SER A 36 -12.21 -8.03 -1.41
N ALA A 37 -11.45 -8.26 -0.34
CA ALA A 37 -10.83 -7.19 0.45
C ALA A 37 -10.08 -6.17 -0.43
N ARG A 38 -9.42 -6.64 -1.49
CA ARG A 38 -8.76 -5.80 -2.51
C ARG A 38 -9.76 -4.89 -3.21
N SER A 39 -10.84 -5.43 -3.77
CA SER A 39 -11.87 -4.64 -4.47
C SER A 39 -12.51 -3.58 -3.56
N THR A 40 -12.76 -3.95 -2.31
CA THR A 40 -13.28 -3.04 -1.28
C THR A 40 -12.29 -1.90 -1.01
N ALA A 41 -11.01 -2.21 -0.82
CA ALA A 41 -9.97 -1.19 -0.62
C ALA A 41 -9.84 -0.25 -1.82
N ILE A 42 -9.80 -0.79 -3.04
CA ILE A 42 -9.70 0.03 -4.27
C ILE A 42 -10.92 0.94 -4.43
N SER A 43 -12.12 0.46 -4.14
CA SER A 43 -13.33 1.29 -4.13
C SER A 43 -13.19 2.46 -3.16
N LYS A 44 -12.68 2.22 -1.95
CA LYS A 44 -12.48 3.25 -0.93
C LYS A 44 -11.38 4.24 -1.30
N TYR A 45 -10.32 3.78 -1.97
CA TYR A 45 -9.28 4.65 -2.54
C TYR A 45 -9.84 5.58 -3.62
N ARG A 46 -10.71 5.08 -4.51
CA ARG A 46 -11.39 5.91 -5.51
C ARG A 46 -12.25 6.99 -4.85
N ILE A 47 -13.02 6.64 -3.82
CA ILE A 47 -13.84 7.59 -3.07
C ILE A 47 -12.96 8.67 -2.43
N LEU A 48 -11.86 8.27 -1.77
CA LEU A 48 -10.92 9.22 -1.16
C LEU A 48 -10.32 10.18 -2.20
N LEU A 49 -9.85 9.65 -3.33
CA LEU A 49 -9.21 10.44 -4.38
C LEU A 49 -10.19 11.32 -5.20
N ASN A 50 -11.50 11.16 -4.99
CA ASN A 50 -12.55 12.00 -5.59
C ASN A 50 -12.96 13.18 -4.68
N LYS A 51 -12.49 13.25 -3.44
CA LYS A 51 -12.74 14.40 -2.57
C LYS A 51 -12.04 15.65 -3.11
N SER A 52 -12.57 16.83 -2.79
CA SER A 52 -11.93 18.12 -3.13
C SER A 52 -10.62 18.35 -2.34
N ARG A 53 -10.54 17.78 -1.13
CA ARG A 53 -9.37 17.81 -0.26
C ARG A 53 -9.04 16.42 0.28
N ILE A 54 -7.75 16.11 0.36
CA ILE A 54 -7.24 14.78 0.73
C ILE A 54 -6.20 14.94 1.83
N SER A 55 -6.29 14.13 2.89
CA SER A 55 -5.25 14.04 3.91
C SER A 55 -4.15 13.09 3.44
N VAL A 56 -2.99 13.63 3.09
CA VAL A 56 -1.80 12.86 2.71
C VAL A 56 -1.09 12.29 3.95
N LEU A 57 -1.15 13.03 5.06
CA LEU A 57 -0.54 12.71 6.35
C LEU A 57 -1.61 12.56 7.43
N PRO A 58 -1.29 12.01 8.61
CA PRO A 58 -2.20 12.03 9.75
C PRO A 58 -2.61 13.47 10.12
N GLN A 59 -3.91 13.69 10.34
CA GLN A 59 -4.45 15.01 10.60
C GLN A 59 -3.92 15.62 11.90
N GLY A 60 -3.72 16.94 11.89
CA GLY A 60 -3.25 17.70 13.05
C GLY A 60 -1.76 17.52 13.34
N LYS A 61 -1.00 16.78 12.52
CA LYS A 61 0.45 16.62 12.69
C LYS A 61 1.22 17.89 12.37
N MET A 62 2.22 18.19 13.19
CA MET A 62 3.24 19.18 12.85
C MET A 62 4.19 18.57 11.82
N VAL A 63 4.43 19.29 10.74
CA VAL A 63 5.36 18.88 9.68
C VAL A 63 6.27 20.01 9.29
N ARG A 64 7.49 19.66 8.90
CA ARG A 64 8.37 20.58 8.17
C ARG A 64 7.86 20.66 6.74
N THR A 65 7.58 21.87 6.30
CA THR A 65 7.16 22.18 4.94
C THR A 65 8.39 22.64 4.14
N CYS A 66 8.20 22.92 2.84
CA CYS A 66 9.23 23.61 2.07
C CYS A 66 9.62 24.93 2.74
N TYR A 67 10.87 25.38 2.54
CA TYR A 67 11.42 26.62 3.11
C TYR A 67 11.59 26.62 4.64
N ASP A 68 11.73 25.43 5.24
CA ASP A 68 12.08 25.25 6.65
C ASP A 68 11.03 25.74 7.65
N GLU A 69 9.82 26.04 7.18
CA GLU A 69 8.68 26.38 8.01
C GLU A 69 8.04 25.12 8.60
N THR A 70 7.53 25.20 9.83
CA THR A 70 6.70 24.15 10.42
C THR A 70 5.23 24.53 10.36
N ALA A 71 4.39 23.62 9.88
CA ALA A 71 2.94 23.83 9.80
C ALA A 71 2.16 22.67 10.41
N ARG A 72 0.97 22.96 10.94
CA ARG A 72 0.01 21.93 11.32
C ARG A 72 -0.76 21.48 10.06
N TYR A 73 -0.57 20.23 9.68
CA TYR A 73 -1.18 19.66 8.49
C TYR A 73 -2.62 19.19 8.74
N TRP A 74 -3.52 19.50 7.81
CA TRP A 74 -4.90 19.01 7.82
C TRP A 74 -5.29 18.28 6.54
N SER A 75 -5.06 18.91 5.39
CA SER A 75 -5.37 18.34 4.08
C SER A 75 -4.77 19.17 2.96
N SER A 76 -4.63 18.53 1.80
CA SER A 76 -4.17 19.11 0.55
C SER A 76 -5.32 19.26 -0.45
N LYS A 77 -5.24 20.25 -1.36
CA LYS A 77 -6.13 20.28 -2.53
C LYS A 77 -5.89 19.02 -3.36
N ALA A 78 -6.96 18.34 -3.77
CA ALA A 78 -6.84 17.04 -4.45
C ALA A 78 -6.03 17.10 -5.76
N SER A 79 -6.02 18.25 -6.44
CA SER A 79 -5.21 18.51 -7.64
C SER A 79 -3.71 18.50 -7.39
N ASN A 80 -3.28 18.79 -6.15
CA ASN A 80 -1.87 18.84 -5.75
C ASN A 80 -1.36 17.46 -5.29
N VAL A 81 -2.28 16.52 -5.06
CA VAL A 81 -1.94 15.19 -4.56
C VAL A 81 -1.65 14.26 -5.73
N LYS A 82 -0.50 13.59 -5.65
CA LYS A 82 -0.17 12.44 -6.49
C LYS A 82 -0.44 11.14 -5.74
N PHE A 83 -0.64 10.06 -6.48
CA PHE A 83 -0.92 8.76 -5.88
C PHE A 83 -0.20 7.60 -6.61
N SER A 84 -0.04 6.49 -5.91
CA SER A 84 0.36 5.18 -6.45
C SER A 84 -0.30 4.06 -5.64
N LEU A 85 -0.43 2.88 -6.23
CA LEU A 85 -0.70 1.65 -5.49
C LEU A 85 0.59 0.84 -5.34
N ALA A 86 0.77 0.19 -4.20
CA ALA A 86 1.90 -0.69 -3.95
C ALA A 86 1.49 -1.86 -3.07
N TYR A 87 1.92 -3.08 -3.40
CA TYR A 87 1.72 -4.25 -2.54
C TYR A 87 2.87 -4.35 -1.55
N VAL A 88 2.74 -3.68 -0.42
CA VAL A 88 3.81 -3.59 0.57
C VAL A 88 3.62 -4.65 1.65
N ASP A 89 2.43 -4.80 2.23
CA ASP A 89 2.24 -5.51 3.51
C ASP A 89 1.76 -6.97 3.44
N GLY A 90 2.38 -7.78 2.57
CA GLY A 90 2.29 -9.25 2.64
C GLY A 90 1.01 -9.88 2.11
N ASP A 91 -0.11 -9.16 2.14
CA ASP A 91 -1.40 -9.64 1.65
C ASP A 91 -1.71 -9.19 0.20
N ASP A 92 -2.93 -9.45 -0.27
CA ASP A 92 -3.40 -9.13 -1.62
C ASP A 92 -4.08 -7.77 -1.74
N VAL A 93 -4.03 -6.93 -0.69
CA VAL A 93 -4.57 -5.59 -0.68
C VAL A 93 -3.43 -4.60 -0.89
N PRO A 94 -3.42 -3.80 -1.96
CA PRO A 94 -2.39 -2.78 -2.13
C PRO A 94 -2.58 -1.62 -1.14
N GLU A 95 -1.48 -1.05 -0.68
CA GLU A 95 -1.42 0.25 -0.02
C GLU A 95 -1.63 1.38 -1.04
N LEU A 96 -2.36 2.41 -0.62
CA LEU A 96 -2.43 3.70 -1.29
C LEU A 96 -1.29 4.60 -0.80
N ILE A 97 -0.39 4.95 -1.71
CA ILE A 97 0.63 5.95 -1.47
C ILE A 97 0.09 7.29 -1.94
N LEU A 98 0.12 8.30 -1.08
CA LEU A 98 -0.26 9.68 -1.37
C LEU A 98 0.96 10.57 -1.21
N ASN A 99 1.13 11.54 -2.10
CA ASN A 99 2.21 12.52 -2.02
C ASN A 99 1.70 13.91 -2.35
N ASP A 100 2.07 14.89 -1.53
CA ASP A 100 1.97 16.31 -1.82
C ASP A 100 3.37 16.90 -1.73
N TYR A 101 3.78 17.60 -2.78
CA TYR A 101 5.11 18.20 -2.88
C TYR A 101 5.45 19.11 -1.69
N TYR A 102 4.46 19.81 -1.13
CA TYR A 102 4.69 20.81 -0.07
C TYR A 102 4.72 20.23 1.34
N TYR A 103 4.14 19.05 1.55
CA TYR A 103 3.94 18.49 2.88
C TYR A 103 4.61 17.13 3.08
N GLY A 104 4.85 16.37 2.01
CA GLY A 104 5.46 15.04 2.07
C GLY A 104 4.56 13.93 1.54
N TYR A 105 4.67 12.74 2.13
CA TYR A 105 3.93 11.59 1.64
C TYR A 105 3.44 10.68 2.77
N GLY A 106 2.40 9.89 2.47
CA GLY A 106 1.87 8.87 3.37
C GLY A 106 1.60 7.56 2.62
N VAL A 107 1.83 6.45 3.31
CA VAL A 107 1.49 5.08 2.88
C VAL A 107 0.31 4.63 3.71
N TRP A 108 -0.81 4.36 3.07
CA TRP A 108 -2.08 4.08 3.71
C TRP A 108 -2.61 2.71 3.32
N SER A 109 -3.06 1.93 4.29
CA SER A 109 -3.85 0.71 4.03
C SER A 109 -5.32 0.95 4.38
N TYR A 110 -6.21 0.24 3.71
CA TYR A 110 -7.63 0.16 4.08
C TYR A 110 -7.95 -1.25 4.53
N LYS A 111 -8.13 -1.44 5.83
CA LYS A 111 -8.43 -2.75 6.45
C LYS A 111 -9.47 -2.57 7.56
N ASN A 112 -10.34 -3.57 7.71
CA ASN A 112 -11.39 -3.59 8.74
C ASN A 112 -12.24 -2.30 8.76
N GLY A 113 -12.62 -1.80 7.58
CA GLY A 113 -13.47 -0.62 7.45
C GLY A 113 -12.78 0.74 7.66
N SER A 114 -11.47 0.77 7.91
CA SER A 114 -10.76 2.01 8.26
C SER A 114 -9.48 2.22 7.45
N PHE A 115 -9.14 3.50 7.22
CA PHE A 115 -7.84 3.89 6.70
C PHE A 115 -6.81 3.92 7.83
N ARG A 116 -5.65 3.32 7.60
CA ARG A 116 -4.52 3.34 8.54
C ARG A 116 -3.26 3.81 7.85
N CYS A 117 -2.62 4.82 8.43
CA CYS A 117 -1.30 5.26 7.99
C CYS A 117 -0.24 4.26 8.50
N LEU A 118 0.46 3.61 7.57
CA LEU A 118 1.56 2.67 7.87
C LEU A 118 2.91 3.40 7.97
N HIS A 119 3.10 4.44 7.17
CA HIS A 119 4.28 5.29 7.17
C HIS A 119 3.93 6.66 6.63
N TRP A 120 4.63 7.68 7.09
CA TRP A 120 4.57 9.02 6.52
C TRP A 120 5.90 9.72 6.75
N SER A 121 6.15 10.70 5.90
CA SER A 121 7.36 11.53 5.95
C SER A 121 7.09 12.92 5.39
N ASP A 122 8.00 13.85 5.67
CA ASP A 122 7.82 15.27 5.36
C ASP A 122 8.23 15.62 3.93
N ALA A 123 8.16 16.91 3.58
CA ALA A 123 8.37 17.40 2.22
C ALA A 123 9.77 17.11 1.64
N TYR A 124 10.78 16.92 2.49
CA TYR A 124 12.17 16.67 2.06
C TYR A 124 12.46 15.19 1.82
N ASP A 125 11.55 14.32 2.25
CA ASP A 125 11.64 12.89 2.10
C ASP A 125 10.95 12.42 0.83
N GLN A 126 11.67 11.61 0.04
CA GLN A 126 11.18 11.07 -1.21
C GLN A 126 11.00 9.57 -1.09
N ILE A 127 9.76 9.10 -1.25
CA ILE A 127 9.49 7.66 -1.38
C ILE A 127 10.02 7.16 -2.72
N ILE A 128 10.90 6.15 -2.69
CA ILE A 128 11.57 5.67 -3.90
C ILE A 128 11.05 4.32 -4.37
N GLY A 129 10.81 3.40 -3.44
CA GLY A 129 10.45 2.04 -3.80
C GLY A 129 10.05 1.18 -2.61
N TYR A 130 9.62 -0.04 -2.91
CA TYR A 130 9.22 -1.04 -1.93
C TYR A 130 9.66 -2.43 -2.37
N TYR A 131 9.68 -3.36 -1.43
CA TYR A 131 9.90 -4.77 -1.70
C TYR A 131 8.55 -5.49 -1.63
N TYR A 132 8.12 -6.03 -2.78
CA TYR A 132 6.79 -6.61 -2.98
C TYR A 132 6.43 -7.61 -1.87
N LYS A 133 5.36 -7.31 -1.13
CA LYS A 133 4.82 -8.14 -0.04
C LYS A 133 5.81 -8.44 1.10
N LYS A 134 6.88 -7.64 1.26
CA LYS A 134 7.87 -7.82 2.33
C LYS A 134 7.75 -6.83 3.47
N GLY A 135 6.84 -5.86 3.39
CA GLY A 135 6.68 -4.81 4.39
C GLY A 135 7.92 -3.92 4.49
N VAL A 136 8.71 -3.78 3.41
CA VAL A 136 9.92 -2.96 3.39
C VAL A 136 9.80 -1.88 2.33
N LEU A 137 10.07 -0.63 2.70
CA LEU A 137 10.16 0.51 1.79
C LEU A 137 11.52 1.20 1.86
N ARG A 138 11.86 1.91 0.79
CA ARG A 138 13.04 2.77 0.71
C ARG A 138 12.61 4.21 0.45
N GLU A 139 13.15 5.12 1.24
CA GLU A 139 13.05 6.56 1.02
C GLU A 139 14.45 7.18 0.90
N ASN A 140 14.52 8.34 0.26
CA ASN A 140 15.67 9.24 0.35
C ASN A 140 15.27 10.42 1.24
N THR A 141 15.97 10.61 2.36
CA THR A 141 15.84 11.82 3.18
C THR A 141 16.91 12.81 2.79
N ASN A 142 16.52 13.93 2.19
CA ASN A 142 17.45 15.00 1.86
C ASN A 142 17.70 15.89 3.08
N HIS A 143 18.96 16.21 3.35
CA HIS A 143 19.37 17.12 4.44
C HIS A 143 19.96 18.44 3.93
N GLY A 144 19.77 18.73 2.64
CA GLY A 144 20.37 19.86 1.94
C GLY A 144 20.53 19.56 0.46
N THR A 145 21.37 20.34 -0.22
CA THR A 145 21.54 20.24 -1.68
C THR A 145 22.34 19.02 -2.11
N THR A 146 23.30 18.55 -1.30
CA THR A 146 24.30 17.54 -1.70
C THR A 146 24.40 16.31 -0.80
N TYR A 147 23.64 16.24 0.30
CA TYR A 147 23.66 15.11 1.23
C TYR A 147 22.26 14.55 1.45
N PHE A 148 22.17 13.21 1.41
CA PHE A 148 20.93 12.52 1.71
C PHE A 148 21.19 11.14 2.32
N ASN A 149 20.18 10.62 3.02
CA ASN A 149 20.20 9.26 3.53
C ASN A 149 19.25 8.38 2.73
N ARG A 150 19.74 7.24 2.23
CA ARG A 150 18.89 6.16 1.72
C ARG A 150 18.44 5.31 2.88
N LYS A 151 17.21 5.49 3.35
CA LYS A 151 16.70 4.82 4.54
C LYS A 151 15.77 3.68 4.15
N TYR A 152 15.87 2.58 4.90
CA TYR A 152 15.05 1.39 4.73
C TYR A 152 14.19 1.18 5.97
N TYR A 153 12.88 1.11 5.76
CA TYR A 153 11.92 0.95 6.85
C TYR A 153 11.24 -0.39 6.75
N LYS A 154 11.01 -1.00 7.91
CA LYS A 154 10.04 -2.08 8.06
C LYS A 154 8.71 -1.47 8.48
N LEU A 155 7.69 -1.63 7.64
CA LEU A 155 6.34 -1.23 7.98
C LEU A 155 5.82 -2.12 9.11
N GLN A 156 5.33 -1.46 10.15
CA GLN A 156 4.65 -2.10 11.26
C GLN A 156 3.35 -1.36 11.53
N THR A 157 2.26 -2.10 11.44
CA THR A 157 0.89 -1.65 11.65
C THR A 157 0.76 -0.92 12.99
N GLY A 158 0.62 0.42 12.95
CA GLY A 158 0.42 1.32 14.11
C GLY A 158 1.58 1.43 15.10
N LYS A 159 2.79 1.13 14.67
CA LYS A 159 4.01 1.53 15.39
C LYS A 159 4.71 2.65 14.63
N THR A 160 5.47 3.46 15.36
CA THR A 160 6.39 4.44 14.76
C THR A 160 7.36 3.74 13.82
N LYS A 161 7.59 4.37 12.66
CA LYS A 161 8.53 3.96 11.61
C LYS A 161 9.83 3.37 12.18
N ASN A 162 10.11 2.10 11.87
CA ASN A 162 11.37 1.46 12.26
C ASN A 162 12.32 1.47 11.06
N CYS A 163 13.08 2.56 10.93
CA CYS A 163 14.26 2.57 10.07
C CYS A 163 15.25 1.55 10.64
N PHE A 164 15.45 0.44 9.95
CA PHE A 164 16.33 -0.63 10.44
C PHE A 164 17.74 -0.54 9.85
N GLN A 165 17.92 0.23 8.77
CA GLN A 165 19.23 0.53 8.20
C GLN A 165 19.18 1.72 7.24
N TYR A 166 20.34 2.34 6.99
CA TYR A 166 20.47 3.41 6.00
C TYR A 166 21.88 3.51 5.41
N GLU A 167 21.98 4.12 4.23
CA GLU A 167 23.25 4.55 3.62
C GLU A 167 23.34 6.08 3.71
N HIS A 168 24.48 6.61 4.17
CA HIS A 168 24.78 8.04 4.06
C HIS A 168 25.38 8.30 2.67
N CYS A 169 24.79 9.21 1.92
CA CYS A 169 25.11 9.45 0.53
C CYS A 169 25.47 10.91 0.27
N PHE A 170 26.44 11.11 -0.62
CA PHE A 170 26.77 12.38 -1.25
C PHE A 170 26.29 12.39 -2.70
N GLY A 171 25.68 13.51 -3.13
CA GLY A 171 25.02 13.72 -4.41
C GLY A 171 23.60 14.25 -4.24
N ASN A 172 22.97 14.70 -5.33
CA ASN A 172 21.70 15.43 -5.25
C ASN A 172 20.45 14.55 -5.12
N GLY A 173 20.58 13.28 -4.67
CA GLY A 173 19.46 12.35 -4.49
C GLY A 173 18.69 11.92 -5.76
N ILE A 174 18.88 12.62 -6.88
CA ILE A 174 18.18 12.50 -8.15
C ILE A 174 19.22 12.25 -9.25
N GLY A 175 19.46 10.99 -9.61
CA GLY A 175 20.15 10.60 -10.86
C GLY A 175 21.62 10.99 -11.04
N SER A 176 22.22 11.81 -10.17
CA SER A 176 23.64 12.17 -10.23
C SER A 176 24.54 11.08 -9.63
N SER A 177 25.85 11.12 -9.94
CA SER A 177 26.87 10.23 -9.36
C SER A 177 26.75 10.20 -7.83
N THR A 178 26.14 9.14 -7.29
CA THR A 178 25.95 9.01 -5.85
C THR A 178 27.17 8.34 -5.26
N LYS A 179 27.84 9.00 -4.32
CA LYS A 179 28.91 8.39 -3.52
C LYS A 179 28.34 7.94 -2.18
N ILE A 180 28.52 6.67 -1.84
CA ILE A 180 28.13 6.13 -0.53
C ILE A 180 29.26 6.43 0.46
N LEU A 181 28.98 7.24 1.48
CA LEU A 181 29.93 7.65 2.51
C LEU A 181 29.98 6.65 3.68
N GLY A 182 28.86 5.98 3.95
CA GLY A 182 28.77 5.03 5.05
C GLY A 182 27.50 4.20 5.00
N ARG A 183 27.49 3.08 5.71
CA ARG A 183 26.35 2.17 5.83
C ARG A 183 26.14 1.80 7.27
N TYR A 184 24.89 1.85 7.70
CA TYR A 184 24.54 1.75 9.11
C TYR A 184 23.35 0.84 9.31
N ILE A 185 23.41 -0.02 10.32
CA ILE A 185 22.28 -0.79 10.82
C ILE A 185 21.80 -0.13 12.11
N LYS A 186 20.48 0.04 12.25
CA LYS A 186 19.84 0.63 13.42
C LYS A 186 19.19 -0.43 14.31
N SER A 187 19.36 -0.27 15.62
CA SER A 187 18.69 -1.04 16.65
C SER A 187 18.21 -0.07 17.74
N GLY A 188 16.93 0.30 17.69
CA GLY A 188 16.40 1.40 18.50
C GLY A 188 17.05 2.73 18.13
N ASN A 189 17.60 3.42 19.13
CA ASN A 189 18.30 4.69 18.95
C ASN A 189 19.79 4.53 18.62
N THR A 190 20.30 3.29 18.64
CA THR A 190 21.71 3.00 18.36
C THR A 190 21.90 2.71 16.88
N GLU A 191 23.01 3.20 16.33
CA GLU A 191 23.47 2.89 14.99
C GLU A 191 24.88 2.31 15.00
N LYS A 192 25.11 1.35 14.11
CA LYS A 192 26.40 0.69 13.94
C LYS A 192 26.83 0.79 12.49
N SER A 193 28.01 1.37 12.26
CA SER A 193 28.67 1.34 10.94
C SER A 193 29.01 -0.09 10.56
N VAL A 194 28.75 -0.47 9.31
CA VAL A 194 28.94 -1.83 8.80
C VAL A 194 29.53 -1.83 7.39
N SER A 195 30.14 -2.96 7.02
CA SER A 195 30.59 -3.19 5.66
C SER A 195 29.42 -3.30 4.67
N SER A 196 29.70 -3.13 3.38
CA SER A 196 28.74 -3.33 2.29
C SER A 196 28.07 -4.71 2.34
N SER A 197 28.88 -5.76 2.51
CA SER A 197 28.38 -7.15 2.60
C SER A 197 27.43 -7.33 3.78
N ALA A 198 27.79 -6.84 4.97
CA ALA A 198 26.94 -6.92 6.15
C ALA A 198 25.61 -6.16 5.97
N PHE A 199 25.66 -4.98 5.34
CA PHE A 199 24.47 -4.18 5.03
C PHE A 199 23.48 -4.90 4.11
N TYR A 200 23.96 -5.46 2.99
CA TYR A 200 23.09 -6.18 2.05
C TYR A 200 22.66 -7.54 2.59
N LYS A 201 23.50 -8.22 3.39
CA LYS A 201 23.10 -9.43 4.13
C LYS A 201 21.94 -9.11 5.08
N ASN A 202 21.99 -7.98 5.79
CA ASN A 202 20.90 -7.56 6.68
C ASN A 202 19.62 -7.24 5.90
N LEU A 203 19.72 -6.49 4.80
CA LEU A 203 18.58 -6.20 3.93
C LEU A 203 17.90 -7.48 3.42
N LYS A 204 18.70 -8.45 2.96
CA LYS A 204 18.22 -9.74 2.46
C LYS A 204 17.44 -10.53 3.52
N LYS A 205 17.75 -10.39 4.81
CA LYS A 205 16.96 -11.02 5.89
C LYS A 205 15.50 -10.55 5.89
N TYR A 206 15.26 -9.28 5.58
CA TYR A 206 13.91 -8.71 5.56
C TYR A 206 13.21 -8.86 4.21
N THR A 207 13.98 -8.86 3.12
CA THR A 207 13.42 -8.87 1.75
C THR A 207 13.37 -10.27 1.14
N GLY A 208 14.08 -11.24 1.69
CA GLY A 208 14.14 -12.60 1.16
C GLY A 208 14.72 -12.68 -0.26
N GLY A 209 15.54 -11.71 -0.67
CA GLY A 209 16.10 -11.64 -2.02
C GLY A 209 15.17 -11.06 -3.08
N VAL A 210 13.96 -10.61 -2.70
CA VAL A 210 13.06 -9.87 -3.61
C VAL A 210 13.75 -8.58 -4.06
N SER A 211 13.67 -8.29 -5.35
CA SER A 211 14.15 -7.03 -5.91
C SER A 211 13.20 -5.89 -5.59
N MET A 212 13.74 -4.68 -5.46
CA MET A 212 12.94 -3.50 -5.16
C MET A 212 12.11 -3.07 -6.38
N SER A 213 10.82 -2.87 -6.18
CA SER A 213 9.91 -2.21 -7.11
C SER A 213 9.99 -0.70 -6.94
N LYS A 214 10.07 0.04 -8.05
CA LYS A 214 10.01 1.52 -8.05
C LYS A 214 8.56 1.97 -7.82
N ILE A 215 8.41 3.09 -7.12
CA ILE A 215 7.10 3.76 -6.97
C ILE A 215 7.01 4.86 -8.01
N TYR A 216 5.92 4.86 -8.78
CA TYR A 216 5.63 5.88 -9.77
C TYR A 216 4.40 6.67 -9.33
N LEU A 217 4.63 7.92 -8.96
CA LEU A 217 3.56 8.81 -8.53
C LEU A 217 2.82 9.38 -9.74
N HIS A 218 1.49 9.29 -9.73
CA HIS A 218 0.62 9.77 -10.79
C HIS A 218 -0.22 10.95 -10.32
N ASN A 219 -0.43 11.94 -11.19
CA ASN A 219 -1.34 13.05 -10.90
C ASN A 219 -2.77 12.53 -10.63
N ASN A 220 -3.44 13.06 -9.61
CA ASN A 220 -4.82 12.72 -9.28
C ASN A 220 -5.82 13.30 -10.29
N THR A 221 -5.90 12.66 -11.46
CA THR A 221 -6.85 12.97 -12.54
C THR A 221 -7.77 11.78 -12.76
N ALA A 222 -8.97 12.02 -13.33
CA ALA A 222 -9.91 10.93 -13.65
C ALA A 222 -9.27 9.86 -14.55
N ALA A 223 -8.51 10.27 -15.57
CA ALA A 223 -7.82 9.37 -16.48
C ALA A 223 -6.80 8.46 -15.76
N LYS A 224 -5.94 9.06 -14.91
CA LYS A 224 -4.93 8.28 -14.16
C LYS A 224 -5.55 7.36 -13.13
N LYS A 225 -6.64 7.78 -12.46
CA LYS A 225 -7.41 6.91 -11.56
C LYS A 225 -7.97 5.68 -12.29
N LYS A 226 -8.57 5.87 -13.47
CA LYS A 226 -9.07 4.77 -14.30
C LYS A 226 -7.94 3.82 -14.74
N GLN A 227 -6.76 4.36 -15.02
CA GLN A 227 -5.61 3.57 -15.48
C GLN A 227 -4.99 2.73 -14.34
N PHE A 228 -4.78 3.33 -13.17
CA PHE A 228 -3.90 2.77 -12.12
C PHE A 228 -4.61 2.26 -10.85
N LEU A 229 -5.91 2.53 -10.65
CA LEU A 229 -6.67 1.98 -9.52
C LEU A 229 -7.47 0.75 -9.96
N LYS A 230 -6.78 -0.38 -10.18
CA LYS A 230 -7.36 -1.64 -10.65
C LYS A 230 -7.05 -2.82 -9.73
#